data_AF-A0A537X5I9-F1
#
_entry.id   AF-A0A537X5I9-F1
#
_cell.length_a   1.000
_cell.length_b   1.000
_cell.length_c   1.000
_cell.angle_alpha   90.00
_cell.angle_beta   90.00
_cell.angle_gamma   90.00
#
_symmetry.space_group_name_H-M   'P 1'
#
loop_
_entity.id
_entity.type
_entity.pdbx_description
1 polymer ?
#
loop_
_entity_poly.entity_id
_entity_poly.type
_entity_poly.pdbx_seq_one_letter_code
_entity_poly.pdbx_strand_id
1 'polypeptide(L)' 'MTSSLLDKLPGVGEVRKKALVHHFGSVKGLLAATPDDIALVPGIGPALAVKVYNALHGLALDTQREAG' A
#
# COMPACT_ATOMS: atom_id res chain seq x y z
N MET A 1 -8.07 -14.78 -3.73
CA MET A 1 -7.89 -14.48 -2.29
C MET A 1 -6.71 -13.51 -2.06
N THR A 2 -6.63 -12.38 -2.77
CA THR A 2 -5.54 -11.37 -2.64
C THR A 2 -6.03 -9.92 -2.77
N SER A 3 -7.35 -9.71 -2.93
CA SER A 3 -7.92 -8.36 -3.12
C SER A 3 -7.96 -7.56 -1.82
N SER A 4 -7.97 -8.21 -0.65
CA SER A 4 -8.21 -7.54 0.63
C SER A 4 -7.06 -6.66 1.09
N LEU A 5 -5.80 -6.98 0.72
CA LEU A 5 -4.64 -6.16 1.08
C LEU A 5 -4.63 -4.81 0.38
N LEU A 6 -4.89 -4.81 -0.93
CA LEU A 6 -4.98 -3.56 -1.69
C LEU A 6 -6.23 -2.77 -1.30
N ASP A 7 -7.31 -3.44 -0.92
CA ASP A 7 -8.53 -2.77 -0.43
C ASP A 7 -8.33 -2.08 0.92
N LYS A 8 -7.50 -2.67 1.78
CA LYS A 8 -7.14 -2.11 3.08
C LYS A 8 -6.17 -0.93 3.03
N LEU A 9 -5.70 -0.48 1.86
CA LEU A 9 -4.77 0.65 1.74
C LEU A 9 -5.51 2.00 1.90
N PRO A 10 -5.39 2.70 3.04
CA PRO A 10 -6.07 3.96 3.25
C PRO A 10 -5.44 5.06 2.37
N GLY A 11 -6.27 5.76 1.58
CA GLY A 11 -5.81 6.85 0.69
C GLY A 11 -5.20 6.39 -0.64
N VAL A 12 -5.17 5.09 -0.94
CA VAL A 12 -4.70 4.55 -2.22
C VAL A 12 -5.92 4.16 -3.06
N GLY A 13 -6.32 5.03 -3.99
CA GLY A 13 -7.39 4.75 -4.95
C GLY A 13 -6.99 3.70 -5.99
N GLU A 14 -7.96 3.20 -6.76
CA GLU A 14 -7.76 2.15 -7.77
C GLU A 14 -6.67 2.47 -8.80
N VAL A 15 -6.55 3.74 -9.19
CA VAL A 15 -5.51 4.20 -10.15
C VAL A 15 -4.11 3.94 -9.59
N ARG A 16 -3.88 4.29 -8.33
CA ARG A 16 -2.59 4.08 -7.64
C ARG A 16 -2.32 2.60 -7.40
N LYS A 17 -3.35 1.81 -7.05
CA LYS A 17 -3.25 0.34 -6.92
C LYS A 17 -2.78 -0.29 -8.24
N LYS A 18 -3.38 0.11 -9.36
CA LYS A 18 -2.97 -0.35 -10.69
C LYS A 18 -1.54 0.07 -11.03
N ALA A 19 -1.14 1.31 -10.72
CA ALA A 19 0.23 1.77 -10.93
C ALA A 19 1.24 0.95 -10.12
N LEU A 20 0.94 0.64 -8.86
CA LEU A 20 1.78 -0.23 -8.01
C LEU A 20 1.92 -1.64 -8.62
N VAL A 21 0.81 -2.27 -9.00
CA VAL A 21 0.85 -3.61 -9.61
C VAL A 21 1.56 -3.59 -10.96
N HIS A 22 1.41 -2.52 -11.74
CA HIS A 22 2.10 -2.37 -13.02
C HIS A 22 3.61 -2.16 -12.83
N HIS A 23 4.00 -1.39 -11.81
CA HIS A 23 5.41 -1.09 -11.52
C HIS A 23 6.14 -2.30 -10.94
N PHE A 24 5.54 -2.98 -9.96
CA PHE A 24 6.14 -4.13 -9.28
C PHE A 24 5.79 -5.49 -9.93
N GLY A 25 4.96 -5.49 -10.97
CA GLY A 25 4.46 -6.67 -11.69
C GLY A 25 3.42 -7.49 -10.93
N SER A 26 3.44 -7.53 -9.60
CA SER A 26 2.52 -8.31 -8.77
C SER A 26 2.47 -7.82 -7.33
N VAL A 27 1.42 -8.21 -6.60
CA VAL A 27 1.29 -7.95 -5.15
C VAL A 27 2.48 -8.52 -4.36
N LYS A 28 3.02 -9.66 -4.78
CA LYS A 28 4.26 -10.23 -4.21
C LYS A 28 5.49 -9.33 -4.42
N GLY A 29 5.63 -8.72 -5.60
CA GLY A 29 6.71 -7.78 -5.88
C GLY A 29 6.58 -6.54 -5.00
N LEU A 30 5.36 -6.03 -4.84
CA LEU A 30 5.06 -4.92 -3.95
C LEU A 30 5.35 -5.24 -2.48
N LEU A 31 5.08 -6.47 -2.03
CA LEU A 31 5.41 -6.93 -0.68
C LEU A 31 6.92 -7.02 -0.43
N ALA A 32 7.71 -7.30 -1.47
CA ALA A 32 9.16 -7.32 -1.41
C ALA A 32 9.79 -5.93 -1.60
N ALA A 33 9.01 -4.93 -2.04
CA ALA A 33 9.49 -3.58 -2.29
C ALA A 33 9.70 -2.80 -0.99
N THR A 34 10.64 -1.85 -1.04
CA THR A 34 10.89 -0.92 0.08
C THR A 34 9.91 0.26 0.03
N PRO A 35 9.65 0.96 1.16
CA PRO A 35 8.84 2.18 1.14
C PRO A 35 9.43 3.27 0.21
N ASP A 36 10.73 3.26 -0.06
CA ASP A 36 11.37 4.20 -0.99
C ASP A 36 11.00 3.87 -2.45
N ASP A 37 11.09 2.59 -2.83
CA ASP A 37 10.61 2.10 -4.13
C ASP A 37 9.12 2.39 -4.35
N ILE A 38 8.31 2.24 -3.29
CA ILE A 38 6.88 2.52 -3.36
C ILE A 38 6.64 4.03 -3.57
N ALA A 39 7.51 4.90 -3.06
CA ALA A 39 7.44 6.35 -3.26
C ALA A 39 7.90 6.81 -4.65
N LEU A 40 8.65 5.97 -5.38
CA LEU A 40 9.01 6.21 -6.78
C LEU A 40 7.82 6.05 -7.73
N VAL A 41 6.73 5.42 -7.28
CA VAL A 41 5.53 5.24 -8.11
C VAL A 41 4.81 6.57 -8.30
N PRO A 42 4.51 6.97 -9.55
CA PRO A 42 3.86 8.25 -9.82
C PRO A 42 2.50 8.34 -9.11
N GLY A 43 2.35 9.37 -8.27
CA GLY A 43 1.15 9.60 -7.48
C GLY A 43 1.15 8.93 -6.09
N ILE A 44 2.24 8.26 -5.70
CA ILE A 44 2.50 7.82 -4.33
C ILE A 44 3.64 8.69 -3.77
N GLY A 45 3.33 9.51 -2.77
CA GLY A 45 4.36 10.26 -2.05
C GLY A 45 5.05 9.42 -0.97
N PRO A 46 6.19 9.87 -0.41
CA PRO A 46 6.94 9.14 0.62
C PRO A 46 6.09 8.82 1.86
N ALA A 47 5.25 9.75 2.31
CA ALA A 47 4.35 9.52 3.44
C ALA A 47 3.30 8.44 3.16
N LEU A 48 2.80 8.35 1.91
CA LEU A 48 1.83 7.33 1.51
C LEU A 48 2.53 5.98 1.32
N ALA A 49 3.73 5.99 0.78
CA ALA A 49 4.54 4.80 0.58
C ALA A 49 4.83 4.05 1.88
N VAL A 50 5.22 4.79 2.93
CA VAL A 50 5.40 4.24 4.28
C VAL A 50 4.09 3.64 4.81
N LYS A 51 2.96 4.32 4.64
CA LYS A 51 1.65 3.79 5.06
C LYS A 51 1.27 2.52 4.31
N VAL A 52 1.52 2.48 3.00
CA VAL A 52 1.25 1.31 2.17
C VAL A 52 2.13 0.14 2.59
N TYR A 53 3.42 0.37 2.73
CA TYR A 53 4.37 -0.63 3.21
C TYR A 53 3.95 -1.18 4.58
N ASN A 54 3.64 -0.29 5.53
CA ASN A 54 3.19 -0.69 6.86
C ASN A 54 1.86 -1.46 6.85
N ALA A 55 0.89 -1.06 6.00
CA ALA A 55 -0.38 -1.78 5.86
C ALA A 55 -0.20 -3.17 5.24
N LEU A 56 0.78 -3.34 4.33
CA LEU A 56 1.12 -4.61 3.72
C LEU A 56 1.91 -5.53 4.66
N HIS A 57 2.80 -4.95 5.48
CA HIS A 57 3.66 -5.65 6.43
C HIS A 57 3.08 -5.74 7.86
N GLY A 58 1.86 -5.24 8.08
CA GLY A 58 1.12 -5.38 9.34
C GLY A 58 1.63 -4.53 10.51
N LEU A 59 2.64 -3.70 10.30
CA LEU A 59 3.22 -2.81 11.32
C LEU A 59 2.62 -1.40 11.24
N ALA A 60 1.30 -1.29 11.41
CA ALA A 60 0.66 0.00 11.70
C ALA A 60 -0.64 -0.16 12.48
N LEU A 61 -0.50 -0.29 13.80
CA LEU A 61 -1.18 0.50 14.84
C LEU A 61 -2.63 0.97 14.49
N ASP A 62 -3.63 0.32 15.08
CA ASP A 62 -4.74 1.00 15.77
C ASP A 62 -5.51 2.13 15.04
N THR A 63 -6.38 1.86 14.06
CA THR A 63 -7.34 2.90 13.60
C THR A 63 -8.77 2.44 13.30
N GLN A 64 -9.18 1.25 13.74
CA GLN A 64 -10.58 0.80 13.60
C GLN A 64 -11.20 0.34 14.94
N ARG A 65 -10.69 0.82 16.08
CA ARG A 65 -11.29 0.62 17.41
C ARG A 65 -11.93 1.90 17.97
N GLU A 66 -12.47 2.81 17.15
CA GLU A 66 -13.31 3.90 17.65
C GLU A 66 -14.51 4.15 16.73
N ALA A 67 -15.63 3.49 17.04
CA ALA A 67 -16.99 3.99 16.92
C ALA A 67 -17.89 2.95 17.58
N GLY A 68 -18.03 3.08 18.91
CA GLY A 68 -19.12 2.46 19.65
C GLY A 68 -20.45 3.15 19.39
#